data_AF-A0A6A5YYA1-F1
#
_entry.id   AF-A0A6A5YYA1-F1
#
_cell.length_a   1.000
_cell.length_b   1.000
_cell.length_c   1.000
_cell.angle_alpha   90.00
_cell.angle_beta   90.00
_cell.angle_gamma   90.00
#
_symmetry.space_group_name_H-M   'P 1'
#
loop_
_entity.id
_entity.type
_entity.pdbx_description
1 polymer ?
#
loop_
_entity_poly.entity_id
_entity_poly.type
_entity_poly.pdbx_seq_one_letter_code
_entity_poly.pdbx_strand_id
1 'polypeptide(L)'
;MSDLLMFDTDIARPTRASQSAVTDAPPNGPPRDNFEVRVPLPDKTLFYLTATSPHTDTFEVHGPVRQFRTFRDKVEQIVAVSPAATKKLEDLEEDKPDVFIGGFRTFVVELGNDDYTKLEVIREINPKVYEHLPAPVYLVTSHGPMIHDLGGTVQTLQSGRRLGYAATSHLVSSFTDFDVAKQHATQAMDIMLQKEINKGGGIGMIRTDVDDNKSPSMGNWMSVAMGGGKVWEVKVTVVKEVNKGKTNTFNTDI
;
A
#
# COMPACT_ATOMS: atom_id res chain seq x y z
N MET A 1 -51.01 -3.88 -13.03
CA MET A 1 -50.55 -2.97 -11.95
C MET A 1 -49.54 -3.74 -11.11
N SER A 2 -48.29 -3.26 -11.16
CA SER A 2 -47.20 -3.47 -10.21
C SER A 2 -46.60 -4.88 -10.09
N ASP A 3 -45.63 -5.15 -10.97
CA ASP A 3 -44.48 -6.02 -10.68
C ASP A 3 -43.62 -5.36 -9.59
N LEU A 4 -43.46 -6.06 -8.46
CA LEU A 4 -42.58 -5.67 -7.37
C LEU A 4 -41.27 -6.46 -7.51
N LEU A 5 -40.28 -5.85 -8.16
CA LEU A 5 -38.92 -6.37 -8.21
C LEU A 5 -38.29 -6.25 -6.81
N MET A 6 -38.16 -7.39 -6.12
CA MET A 6 -37.26 -7.53 -4.99
C MET A 6 -35.82 -7.47 -5.48
N PHE A 7 -35.14 -6.37 -5.19
CA PHE A 7 -33.69 -6.33 -5.25
C PHE A 7 -33.16 -7.05 -4.02
N ASP A 8 -32.67 -8.28 -4.20
CA ASP A 8 -31.79 -8.96 -3.25
C ASP A 8 -30.46 -8.20 -3.23
N THR A 9 -30.38 -7.18 -2.36
CA THR A 9 -29.15 -6.51 -2.02
C THR A 9 -28.36 -7.41 -1.09
N ASP A 10 -27.72 -8.43 -1.66
CA ASP A 10 -26.73 -9.26 -0.97
C ASP A 10 -25.47 -8.40 -0.76
N ILE A 11 -25.52 -7.55 0.26
CA ILE A 11 -24.39 -6.75 0.74
C ILE A 11 -23.37 -7.75 1.26
N ALA A 12 -22.41 -8.09 0.41
CA ALA A 12 -21.26 -8.89 0.76
C ALA A 12 -20.65 -8.37 2.07
N ARG A 13 -20.65 -9.20 3.11
CA ARG A 13 -19.92 -8.92 4.35
C ARG A 13 -18.50 -8.49 3.97
N PRO A 14 -17.97 -7.40 4.55
CA PRO A 14 -16.60 -7.02 4.30
C PRO A 14 -15.70 -8.19 4.69
N THR A 15 -15.01 -8.74 3.68
CA THR A 15 -13.92 -9.69 3.89
C THR A 15 -12.98 -9.02 4.86
N ARG A 16 -12.76 -9.66 6.03
CA ARG A 16 -11.88 -9.20 7.09
C ARG A 16 -10.57 -8.76 6.45
N ALA A 17 -10.38 -7.44 6.28
CA ALA A 17 -9.10 -6.89 5.90
C ALA A 17 -8.09 -7.50 6.86
N SER A 18 -7.04 -8.12 6.31
CA SER A 18 -5.93 -8.64 7.09
C SER A 18 -5.36 -7.46 7.89
N GLN A 19 -5.85 -7.30 9.11
CA GLN A 19 -5.38 -6.31 10.06
C GLN A 19 -3.96 -6.72 10.41
N SER A 20 -2.99 -6.19 9.66
CA SER A 20 -1.62 -6.02 10.12
C SER A 20 -1.65 -4.95 11.22
N ALA A 21 -2.16 -5.34 12.39
CA ALA A 21 -2.14 -4.53 13.58
C ALA A 21 -0.79 -4.72 14.28
N VAL A 22 0.12 -3.75 14.11
CA VAL A 22 1.04 -3.35 15.17
C VAL A 22 1.20 -1.84 15.07
N THR A 23 0.56 -1.10 15.98
CA THR A 23 0.87 0.32 16.22
C THR A 23 1.65 0.38 17.52
N ASP A 24 2.97 0.25 17.42
CA ASP A 24 3.91 0.63 18.46
C ASP A 24 4.99 1.47 17.78
N ALA A 25 5.56 2.43 18.49
CA ALA A 25 6.65 3.29 17.99
C ALA A 25 7.71 2.44 17.26
N PRO A 26 8.36 2.97 16.20
CA PRO A 26 9.37 2.20 15.48
C PRO A 26 10.40 1.70 16.52
N PRO A 27 10.63 0.38 16.62
CA PRO A 27 11.71 -0.13 17.46
C PRO A 27 13.00 0.55 17.01
N ASN A 28 13.90 0.86 17.95
CA ASN A 28 15.21 1.40 17.62
C ASN A 28 15.94 0.43 16.68
N GLY A 29 15.93 0.71 15.37
CA GLY A 29 16.59 -0.07 14.33
C GLY A 29 15.66 -0.61 13.23
N PRO A 30 16.23 -1.20 12.18
CA PRO A 30 15.47 -1.83 11.11
C PRO A 30 14.58 -2.97 11.65
N PRO A 31 13.44 -3.25 11.01
CA PRO A 31 12.65 -4.43 11.33
C PRO A 31 13.45 -5.71 11.07
N ARG A 32 13.01 -6.83 11.62
CA ARG A 32 13.64 -8.13 11.35
C ARG A 32 13.06 -8.74 10.08
N ASP A 33 13.90 -9.46 9.35
CA ASP A 33 13.43 -10.34 8.27
C ASP A 33 12.41 -11.36 8.79
N ASN A 34 11.43 -11.67 7.95
CA ASN A 34 10.46 -12.72 8.20
C ASN A 34 10.16 -13.46 6.90
N PHE A 35 10.76 -14.63 6.76
CA PHE A 35 10.61 -15.53 5.62
C PHE A 35 9.65 -16.69 5.90
N GLU A 36 8.79 -16.57 6.92
CA GLU A 36 7.81 -17.61 7.23
C GLU A 36 6.72 -17.65 6.15
N VAL A 37 6.62 -18.80 5.49
CA VAL A 37 5.62 -19.06 4.46
C VAL A 37 4.77 -20.25 4.87
N ARG A 38 3.46 -20.07 4.82
CA ARG A 38 2.50 -21.16 4.99
C ARG A 38 2.02 -21.58 3.62
N VAL A 39 2.44 -22.77 3.21
CA VAL A 39 1.94 -23.49 2.03
C VAL A 39 1.17 -24.74 2.48
N PRO A 40 0.12 -25.17 1.75
CA PRO A 40 -0.42 -24.56 0.54
C PRO A 40 -1.12 -23.22 0.83
N LEU A 41 -1.12 -22.34 -0.17
CA LEU A 41 -1.83 -21.06 -0.06
C LEU A 41 -3.34 -21.26 -0.26
N PRO A 42 -4.18 -20.42 0.37
CA PRO A 42 -5.60 -20.40 0.07
C PRO A 42 -5.87 -20.09 -1.41
N ASP A 43 -6.95 -20.68 -1.95
CA ASP A 43 -7.39 -20.38 -3.31
C ASP A 43 -7.69 -18.90 -3.51
N LYS A 44 -7.43 -18.41 -4.73
CA LYS A 44 -7.67 -17.01 -5.13
C LYS A 44 -6.90 -15.99 -4.28
N THR A 45 -5.72 -16.38 -3.80
CA THR A 45 -4.76 -15.47 -3.16
C THR A 45 -4.14 -14.54 -4.21
N LEU A 46 -4.16 -13.25 -3.91
CA LEU A 46 -3.43 -12.19 -4.59
C LEU A 46 -2.21 -11.81 -3.77
N PHE A 47 -1.17 -11.35 -4.48
CA PHE A 47 0.05 -10.84 -3.89
C PHE A 47 0.23 -9.37 -4.24
N TYR A 48 0.72 -8.63 -3.26
CA TYR A 48 1.23 -7.28 -3.42
C TYR A 48 2.63 -7.21 -2.84
N LEU A 49 3.52 -6.46 -3.48
CA LEU A 49 4.83 -6.14 -2.93
C LEU A 49 4.83 -4.65 -2.56
N THR A 50 5.07 -4.36 -1.30
CA THR A 50 5.30 -2.97 -0.86
C THR A 50 6.79 -2.74 -0.62
N ALA A 51 7.31 -1.61 -1.07
CA ALA A 51 8.64 -1.14 -0.76
C ALA A 51 8.55 0.14 0.08
N THR A 52 9.12 0.13 1.28
CA THR A 52 9.09 1.24 2.23
C THR A 52 10.50 1.66 2.58
N SER A 53 10.85 2.92 2.32
CA SER A 53 12.18 3.45 2.62
C SER A 53 12.05 4.66 3.56
N PRO A 54 12.17 4.47 4.88
CA PRO A 54 11.98 5.55 5.84
C PRO A 54 12.95 6.73 5.66
N HIS A 55 14.19 6.45 5.26
CA HIS A 55 15.24 7.45 5.07
C HIS A 55 14.95 8.43 3.91
N THR A 56 14.21 8.01 2.90
CA THR A 56 13.73 8.86 1.79
C THR A 56 12.25 9.23 1.91
N ASP A 57 11.57 8.73 2.95
CA ASP A 57 10.14 8.84 3.19
C ASP A 57 9.27 8.35 2.02
N THR A 58 9.68 7.25 1.36
CA THR A 58 8.97 6.67 0.22
C THR A 58 8.18 5.41 0.57
N PHE A 59 7.07 5.23 -0.15
CA PHE A 59 6.23 4.02 -0.10
C PHE A 59 5.70 3.72 -1.51
N GLU A 60 6.01 2.53 -2.01
CA GLU A 60 5.55 2.01 -3.29
C GLU A 60 4.72 0.73 -3.08
N VAL A 61 3.71 0.53 -3.92
CA VAL A 61 2.93 -0.72 -3.97
C VAL A 61 2.94 -1.27 -5.39
N HIS A 62 3.25 -2.55 -5.52
CA HIS A 62 3.18 -3.31 -6.76
C HIS A 62 2.14 -4.43 -6.63
N GLY A 63 1.38 -4.68 -7.68
CA GLY A 63 0.29 -5.65 -7.70
C GLY A 63 -1.09 -5.01 -7.87
N PRO A 64 -2.18 -5.77 -7.74
CA PRO A 64 -2.24 -7.19 -7.38
C PRO A 64 -1.76 -8.13 -8.49
N VAL A 65 -1.05 -9.21 -8.14
CA VAL A 65 -0.69 -10.33 -9.07
C VAL A 65 -1.18 -11.66 -8.50
N ARG A 66 -1.36 -12.67 -9.37
CA ARG A 66 -1.78 -14.03 -8.96
C ARG A 66 -0.66 -14.90 -8.42
N GLN A 67 0.60 -14.53 -8.67
CA GLN A 67 1.77 -15.36 -8.36
C GLN A 67 2.90 -14.47 -7.88
N PHE A 68 3.53 -14.81 -6.75
CA PHE A 68 4.63 -14.03 -6.18
C PHE A 68 5.82 -13.86 -7.15
N ARG A 69 6.13 -14.90 -7.95
CA ARG A 69 7.23 -14.88 -8.93
C ARG A 69 7.20 -13.69 -9.90
N THR A 70 6.05 -13.07 -10.13
CA THR A 70 5.93 -11.87 -10.98
C THR A 70 6.70 -10.67 -10.40
N PHE A 71 6.99 -10.67 -9.10
CA PHE A 71 7.78 -9.62 -8.45
C PHE A 71 9.29 -9.87 -8.47
N ARG A 72 9.77 -11.00 -9.00
CA ARG A 72 11.19 -11.39 -8.95
C ARG A 72 12.12 -10.27 -9.42
N ASP A 73 11.91 -9.78 -10.64
CA ASP A 73 12.75 -8.73 -11.22
C ASP A 73 12.78 -7.45 -10.37
N LYS A 74 11.65 -7.06 -9.76
CA LYS A 74 11.57 -5.88 -8.89
C LYS A 74 12.28 -6.12 -7.55
N VAL A 75 12.16 -7.32 -6.97
CA VAL A 75 12.90 -7.70 -5.75
C VAL A 75 14.39 -7.67 -6.04
N GLU A 76 14.84 -8.33 -7.11
CA GLU A 76 16.24 -8.34 -7.56
C GLU A 76 16.78 -6.92 -7.79
N GLN A 77 16.00 -6.07 -8.47
CA GLN A 77 16.36 -4.67 -8.69
C GLN A 77 16.56 -3.91 -7.38
N ILE A 78 15.67 -4.08 -6.39
CA ILE A 78 15.77 -3.37 -5.12
C ILE A 78 16.92 -3.92 -4.28
N VAL A 79 17.15 -5.25 -4.25
CA VAL A 79 18.25 -5.81 -3.44
C VAL A 79 19.63 -5.53 -4.04
N ALA A 80 19.73 -5.34 -5.36
CA ALA A 80 21.00 -5.12 -6.06
C ALA A 80 21.77 -3.88 -5.58
N VAL A 81 21.10 -2.94 -4.90
CA VAL A 81 21.74 -1.77 -4.27
C VAL A 81 22.61 -2.14 -3.05
N SER A 82 22.50 -3.36 -2.53
CA SER A 82 23.21 -3.83 -1.33
C SER A 82 23.75 -5.25 -1.53
N PRO A 83 25.09 -5.44 -1.61
CA PRO A 83 25.69 -6.77 -1.81
C PRO A 83 25.29 -7.80 -0.74
N ALA A 84 25.09 -7.36 0.50
CA ALA A 84 24.61 -8.21 1.58
C ALA A 84 23.17 -8.68 1.35
N ALA A 85 22.30 -7.80 0.83
CA ALA A 85 20.93 -8.15 0.48
C ALA A 85 20.87 -9.09 -0.73
N THR A 86 21.71 -8.90 -1.75
CA THR A 86 21.84 -9.82 -2.88
C THR A 86 22.21 -11.22 -2.41
N LYS A 87 23.28 -11.33 -1.61
CA LYS A 87 23.70 -12.62 -1.04
C LYS A 87 22.59 -13.26 -0.20
N LYS A 88 21.91 -12.47 0.64
CA LYS A 88 20.78 -12.96 1.43
C LYS A 88 19.63 -13.50 0.56
N LEU A 89 19.37 -12.88 -0.59
CA LEU A 89 18.35 -13.36 -1.53
C LEU A 89 18.79 -14.68 -2.19
N GLU A 90 20.06 -14.80 -2.58
CA GLU A 90 20.64 -16.03 -3.14
C GLU A 90 20.57 -17.19 -2.13
N ASP A 91 21.02 -16.96 -0.89
CA ASP A 91 20.95 -17.95 0.20
C ASP A 91 19.49 -18.38 0.45
N LEU A 92 18.54 -17.46 0.33
CA LEU A 92 17.11 -17.75 0.51
C LEU A 92 16.52 -18.59 -0.64
N GLU A 93 16.99 -18.40 -1.88
CA GLU A 93 16.61 -19.22 -3.03
C GLU A 93 17.06 -20.66 -2.86
N GLU A 94 18.26 -20.87 -2.33
CA GLU A 94 18.83 -22.20 -2.08
C GLU A 94 18.17 -22.90 -0.88
N ASP A 95 18.08 -22.22 0.26
CA ASP A 95 17.65 -22.82 1.53
C ASP A 95 16.12 -22.96 1.66
N LYS A 96 15.35 -22.06 1.05
CA LYS A 96 13.89 -21.95 1.25
C LYS A 96 13.14 -21.67 -0.06
N PRO A 97 13.14 -22.61 -1.02
CA PRO A 97 12.50 -22.42 -2.32
C PRO A 97 11.00 -22.08 -2.23
N ASP A 98 10.31 -22.54 -1.18
CA ASP A 98 8.89 -22.23 -0.93
C ASP A 98 8.62 -20.71 -0.76
N VAL A 99 9.63 -19.93 -0.38
CA VAL A 99 9.53 -18.46 -0.31
C VAL A 99 9.25 -17.85 -1.69
N PHE A 100 9.77 -18.44 -2.76
CA PHE A 100 9.57 -17.95 -4.12
C PHE A 100 8.24 -18.41 -4.73
N ILE A 101 7.54 -19.32 -4.04
CA ILE A 101 6.17 -19.71 -4.35
C ILE A 101 5.19 -18.83 -3.57
N GLY A 102 5.37 -18.74 -2.25
CA GLY A 102 4.41 -18.13 -1.34
C GLY A 102 4.70 -16.69 -0.90
N GLY A 103 5.83 -16.13 -1.32
CA GLY A 103 6.34 -14.82 -0.91
C GLY A 103 6.86 -14.79 0.53
N PHE A 104 7.70 -13.82 0.85
CA PHE A 104 8.16 -13.55 2.22
C PHE A 104 7.28 -12.51 2.91
N ARG A 105 7.19 -12.51 4.24
CA ARG A 105 6.47 -11.44 4.95
C ARG A 105 7.27 -10.15 5.00
N THR A 106 8.56 -10.24 5.31
CA THR A 106 9.43 -9.06 5.42
C THR A 106 10.84 -9.42 4.96
N PHE A 107 11.41 -8.57 4.09
CA PHE A 107 12.79 -8.63 3.65
C PHE A 107 13.39 -7.23 3.77
N VAL A 108 14.42 -7.08 4.59
CA VAL A 108 15.08 -5.79 4.85
C VAL A 108 16.34 -5.66 4.00
N VAL A 109 16.44 -4.59 3.23
CA VAL A 109 17.61 -4.23 2.45
C VAL A 109 18.35 -3.15 3.21
N GLU A 110 19.47 -3.50 3.83
CA GLU A 110 20.33 -2.57 4.56
C GLU A 110 21.19 -1.75 3.58
N LEU A 111 21.20 -0.43 3.73
CA LEU A 111 21.92 0.52 2.88
C LEU A 111 23.13 1.17 3.59
N GLY A 112 23.30 0.92 4.90
CA GLY A 112 24.33 1.51 5.75
C GLY A 112 23.81 2.68 6.60
N ASN A 113 24.54 3.09 7.65
CA ASN A 113 24.15 4.19 8.55
C ASN A 113 22.72 4.09 9.12
N ASP A 114 22.26 2.89 9.44
CA ASP A 114 20.89 2.57 9.86
C ASP A 114 19.79 2.84 8.80
N ASP A 115 20.17 3.19 7.56
CA ASP A 115 19.24 3.31 6.44
C ASP A 115 18.87 1.93 5.90
N TYR A 116 17.59 1.76 5.61
CA TYR A 116 17.06 0.53 5.04
C TYR A 116 15.88 0.78 4.11
N THR A 117 15.63 -0.21 3.27
CA THR A 117 14.36 -0.39 2.54
C THR A 117 13.71 -1.70 2.99
N LYS A 118 12.47 -1.62 3.47
CA LYS A 118 11.67 -2.78 3.84
C LYS A 118 10.82 -3.22 2.65
N LEU A 119 11.01 -4.45 2.20
CA LEU A 119 10.11 -5.15 1.30
C LEU A 119 9.14 -6.00 2.11
N GLU A 120 7.85 -5.94 1.78
CA GLU A 120 6.81 -6.71 2.44
C GLU A 120 5.84 -7.27 1.41
N VAL A 121 5.57 -8.58 1.47
CA VAL A 121 4.57 -9.22 0.62
C VAL A 121 3.26 -9.33 1.39
N ILE A 122 2.25 -8.61 0.90
CA ILE A 122 0.90 -8.68 1.41
C ILE A 122 0.15 -9.74 0.60
N ARG A 123 -0.53 -10.65 1.32
CA ARG A 123 -1.38 -11.69 0.74
C ARG A 123 -2.83 -11.37 1.06
N GLU A 124 -3.68 -11.38 0.05
CA GLU A 124 -5.10 -11.08 0.17
C GLU A 124 -5.94 -12.12 -0.58
N ILE A 125 -6.98 -12.65 0.06
CA ILE A 125 -7.94 -13.52 -0.61
C ILE A 125 -9.05 -12.64 -1.17
N ASN A 126 -9.03 -12.41 -2.48
CA ASN A 126 -10.01 -11.56 -3.15
C ASN A 126 -10.45 -12.20 -4.48
N PRO A 127 -11.50 -13.06 -4.44
CA PRO A 127 -11.98 -13.78 -5.61
C PRO A 127 -12.36 -12.89 -6.79
N LYS A 128 -13.01 -11.75 -6.51
CA LYS A 128 -13.50 -10.82 -7.54
C LYS A 128 -12.35 -10.24 -8.34
N VAL A 129 -11.34 -9.70 -7.65
CA VAL A 129 -10.14 -9.17 -8.31
C VAL A 129 -9.34 -10.29 -8.96
N TYR A 130 -9.18 -11.43 -8.29
CA TYR A 130 -8.46 -12.58 -8.83
C TYR A 130 -8.99 -13.01 -10.20
N GLU A 131 -10.31 -13.11 -10.35
CA GLU A 131 -10.97 -13.48 -11.60
C GLU A 131 -10.91 -12.36 -12.65
N HIS A 132 -10.89 -11.10 -12.22
CA HIS A 132 -10.85 -9.93 -13.11
C HIS A 132 -9.48 -9.71 -13.78
N LEU A 133 -8.39 -10.15 -13.15
CA LEU A 133 -7.05 -10.01 -13.72
C LEU A 133 -6.92 -10.75 -15.08
N PRO A 134 -6.21 -10.17 -16.07
CA PRO A 134 -5.28 -9.03 -15.98
C PRO A 134 -5.91 -7.66 -16.29
N ALA A 135 -7.24 -7.51 -16.26
CA ALA A 135 -7.87 -6.22 -16.49
C ALA A 135 -7.48 -5.19 -15.40
N PRO A 136 -7.59 -3.88 -15.69
CA PRO A 136 -7.27 -2.85 -14.71
C PRO A 136 -8.10 -2.97 -13.42
N VAL A 137 -7.49 -2.61 -12.30
CA VAL A 137 -8.12 -2.62 -10.98
C VAL A 137 -7.84 -1.32 -10.25
N TYR A 138 -8.64 -1.02 -9.23
CA TYR A 138 -8.47 0.13 -8.36
C TYR A 138 -7.79 -0.29 -7.06
N LEU A 139 -6.63 0.27 -6.79
CA LEU A 139 -5.88 0.07 -5.56
C LEU A 139 -6.22 1.17 -4.56
N VAL A 140 -6.48 0.80 -3.32
CA VAL A 140 -6.72 1.77 -2.23
C VAL A 140 -5.56 1.76 -1.26
N THR A 141 -4.92 2.91 -1.07
CA THR A 141 -3.83 3.10 -0.09
C THR A 141 -4.17 4.20 0.88
N SER A 142 -3.67 4.09 2.10
CA SER A 142 -3.91 5.03 3.19
C SER A 142 -2.59 5.44 3.84
N HIS A 143 -2.51 6.69 4.22
CA HIS A 143 -1.29 7.35 4.68
C HIS A 143 -1.63 8.29 5.84
N GLY A 144 -0.92 8.17 6.95
CA GLY A 144 -0.98 9.12 8.06
C GLY A 144 -1.22 8.50 9.45
N PRO A 145 -1.08 9.30 10.52
CA PRO A 145 -0.83 10.75 10.49
C PRO A 145 0.58 11.11 10.01
N MET A 146 0.66 11.95 8.98
CA MET A 146 1.90 12.60 8.56
C MET A 146 2.03 13.95 9.26
N ILE A 147 3.24 14.32 9.63
CA ILE A 147 3.50 15.61 10.30
C ILE A 147 3.87 16.64 9.24
N HIS A 148 3.19 17.78 9.26
CA HIS A 148 3.63 18.94 8.49
C HIS A 148 4.85 19.58 9.15
N ASP A 149 5.87 19.87 8.35
CA ASP A 149 6.94 20.78 8.74
C ASP A 149 6.39 22.23 8.78
N LEU A 150 5.81 22.59 9.93
CA LEU A 150 5.33 23.93 10.22
C LEU A 150 6.47 24.73 10.86
N GLY A 151 6.94 25.76 10.17
CA GLY A 151 8.01 26.63 10.66
C GLY A 151 7.49 27.88 11.34
N GLY A 152 8.01 28.19 12.54
CA GLY A 152 7.95 29.52 13.15
C GLY A 152 6.62 29.92 13.81
N THR A 153 6.64 31.13 14.40
CA THR A 153 5.58 31.76 15.22
C THR A 153 4.29 32.07 14.44
N VAL A 154 4.39 32.07 13.11
CA VAL A 154 3.26 32.15 12.18
C VAL A 154 3.20 30.77 11.55
N GLN A 155 2.11 30.03 11.71
CA GLN A 155 1.94 28.65 11.20
C GLN A 155 1.95 28.59 9.67
N THR A 156 3.05 28.98 9.04
CA THR A 156 3.29 28.93 7.61
C THR A 156 4.03 27.64 7.29
N LEU A 157 3.55 26.94 6.26
CA LEU A 157 4.20 25.74 5.71
C LEU A 157 5.62 26.11 5.28
N GLN A 158 6.64 25.63 6.00
CA GLN A 158 8.02 26.08 5.78
C GLN A 158 8.64 25.40 4.54
N SER A 159 8.28 24.14 4.29
CA SER A 159 8.81 23.37 3.16
C SER A 159 7.73 22.67 2.33
N GLY A 160 6.47 22.69 2.75
CA GLY A 160 5.38 21.91 2.14
C GLY A 160 5.60 20.38 2.24
N ARG A 161 6.74 19.93 2.77
CA ARG A 161 7.11 18.52 2.90
C ARG A 161 6.40 17.95 4.11
N ARG A 162 5.74 16.81 3.91
CA ARG A 162 5.12 16.01 4.96
C ARG A 162 6.09 14.92 5.33
N LEU A 163 6.29 14.70 6.62
CA LEU A 163 7.17 13.65 7.13
C LEU A 163 6.36 12.48 7.66
N GLY A 164 6.89 11.28 7.50
CA GLY A 164 6.32 10.04 8.00
C GLY A 164 5.37 9.36 7.02
N TYR A 165 5.42 9.73 5.74
CA TYR A 165 4.69 9.04 4.68
C TYR A 165 5.04 7.54 4.69
N ALA A 166 6.32 7.17 4.58
CA ALA A 166 6.76 5.78 4.58
C ALA A 166 6.28 5.01 5.81
N ALA A 167 6.44 5.60 6.99
CA ALA A 167 6.13 4.95 8.27
C ALA A 167 4.63 4.73 8.51
N THR A 168 3.77 5.51 7.85
CA THR A 168 2.31 5.49 8.08
C THR A 168 1.50 5.01 6.89
N SER A 169 2.18 4.66 5.80
CA SER A 169 1.56 4.16 4.58
C SER A 169 1.19 2.68 4.69
N HIS A 170 0.02 2.33 4.19
CA HIS A 170 -0.45 0.96 4.11
C HIS A 170 -1.37 0.75 2.91
N LEU A 171 -1.36 -0.47 2.39
CA LEU A 171 -2.35 -0.95 1.43
C LEU A 171 -3.65 -1.28 2.18
N VAL A 172 -4.78 -0.78 1.69
CA VAL A 172 -6.11 -1.15 2.20
C VAL A 172 -6.58 -2.43 1.53
N SER A 173 -6.76 -2.42 0.20
CA SER A 173 -7.20 -3.54 -0.64
C SER A 173 -7.21 -3.12 -2.12
N SER A 174 -7.64 -4.00 -3.02
CA SER A 174 -7.95 -3.68 -4.41
C SER A 174 -9.37 -4.08 -4.81
N PHE A 175 -9.92 -3.39 -5.82
CA PHE A 175 -11.30 -3.49 -6.24
C PHE A 175 -11.41 -3.46 -7.76
N THR A 176 -12.44 -4.11 -8.30
CA THR A 176 -12.75 -4.10 -9.75
C THR A 176 -13.65 -2.93 -10.15
N ASP A 177 -14.24 -2.26 -9.17
CA ASP A 177 -15.22 -1.18 -9.35
C ASP A 177 -14.75 0.07 -8.60
N PHE A 178 -14.84 1.23 -9.25
CA PHE A 178 -14.34 2.49 -8.72
C PHE A 178 -15.18 3.01 -7.56
N ASP A 179 -16.51 2.93 -7.64
CA ASP A 179 -17.40 3.42 -6.60
C ASP A 179 -17.26 2.59 -5.32
N VAL A 180 -17.09 1.28 -5.47
CA VAL A 180 -16.74 0.38 -4.36
C VAL A 180 -15.39 0.77 -3.77
N ALA A 181 -14.37 1.00 -4.60
CA ALA A 181 -13.05 1.44 -4.13
C ALA A 181 -13.13 2.75 -3.33
N LYS A 182 -13.89 3.73 -3.83
CA LYS A 182 -14.13 5.03 -3.19
C LYS A 182 -14.87 4.91 -1.86
N GLN A 183 -15.85 4.00 -1.77
CA GLN A 183 -16.54 3.69 -0.52
C GLN A 183 -15.56 3.12 0.52
N HIS A 184 -14.73 2.16 0.13
CA HIS A 184 -13.72 1.58 1.03
C HIS A 184 -12.63 2.58 1.42
N ALA A 185 -12.24 3.46 0.51
CA ALA A 185 -11.30 4.53 0.78
C ALA A 185 -11.87 5.55 1.78
N THR A 186 -13.15 5.88 1.65
CA THR A 186 -13.89 6.71 2.63
C THR A 186 -13.92 6.06 4.01
N GLN A 187 -14.25 4.77 4.08
CA GLN A 187 -14.24 4.02 5.35
C GLN A 187 -12.85 3.97 5.99
N ALA A 188 -11.80 3.77 5.19
CA ALA A 188 -10.42 3.79 5.68
C ALA A 188 -10.06 5.15 6.29
N MET A 189 -10.46 6.25 5.64
CA MET A 189 -10.29 7.60 6.18
C MET A 189 -11.02 7.76 7.51
N ASP A 190 -12.29 7.37 7.58
CA ASP A 190 -13.10 7.50 8.80
C ASP A 190 -12.50 6.72 9.98
N ILE A 191 -11.98 5.51 9.73
CA ILE A 191 -11.29 4.69 10.74
C ILE A 191 -10.03 5.42 11.25
N MET A 192 -9.23 6.00 10.35
CA MET A 192 -8.02 6.73 10.71
C MET A 192 -8.33 7.97 11.54
N LEU A 193 -9.34 8.74 11.15
CA LEU A 193 -9.78 9.94 11.88
C LEU A 193 -10.39 9.60 13.22
N GLN A 194 -11.22 8.56 13.29
CA GLN A 194 -11.80 8.10 14.56
C GLN A 194 -10.69 7.66 15.54
N LYS A 195 -9.65 6.98 15.05
CA LYS A 195 -8.49 6.61 15.87
C LYS A 195 -7.77 7.84 16.44
N GLU A 196 -7.67 8.92 15.68
CA GLU A 196 -7.06 10.17 16.16
C GLU A 196 -7.96 10.92 17.15
N ILE A 197 -9.26 10.98 16.89
CA ILE A 197 -10.26 11.56 17.82
C ILE A 197 -10.20 10.83 19.16
N ASN A 198 -10.16 9.50 19.14
CA ASN A 198 -10.08 8.68 20.35
C ASN A 198 -8.77 8.89 21.14
N LYS A 199 -7.71 9.39 20.50
CA LYS A 199 -6.44 9.77 21.16
C LYS A 199 -6.46 11.21 21.70
N GLY A 200 -7.55 11.95 21.54
CA GLY A 200 -7.68 13.35 21.93
C GLY A 200 -7.05 14.34 20.94
N GLY A 201 -6.57 13.88 19.77
CA GLY A 201 -5.92 14.71 18.75
C GLY A 201 -6.85 15.29 17.69
N GLY A 202 -8.11 14.84 17.64
CA GLY A 202 -9.01 15.08 16.50
C GLY A 202 -9.82 16.37 16.50
N ILE A 203 -9.57 17.32 17.41
CA ILE A 203 -10.34 18.59 17.45
C ILE A 203 -9.95 19.46 16.25
N GLY A 204 -10.94 19.85 15.44
CA GLY A 204 -10.75 20.77 14.31
C GLY A 204 -10.21 20.15 13.03
N MET A 205 -10.35 18.82 12.85
CA MET A 205 -9.98 18.17 11.59
C MET A 205 -10.95 18.56 10.46
N ILE A 206 -10.39 18.98 9.33
CA ILE A 206 -11.14 19.28 8.11
C ILE A 206 -10.82 18.18 7.10
N ARG A 207 -11.86 17.52 6.58
CA ARG A 207 -11.77 16.53 5.51
C ARG A 207 -12.24 17.14 4.19
N THR A 208 -11.48 16.87 3.13
CA THR A 208 -11.79 17.25 1.76
C THR A 208 -11.59 16.05 0.85
N ASP A 209 -12.61 15.73 0.07
CA ASP A 209 -12.52 14.70 -0.95
C ASP A 209 -12.29 15.37 -2.32
N VAL A 210 -11.26 14.92 -3.02
CA VAL A 210 -10.83 15.45 -4.32
C VAL A 210 -11.05 14.36 -5.35
N ASP A 211 -11.96 14.64 -6.28
CA ASP A 211 -12.11 13.86 -7.50
C ASP A 211 -11.24 14.49 -8.58
N ASP A 212 -10.28 13.76 -9.14
CA ASP A 212 -9.53 14.26 -10.29
C ASP A 212 -10.37 14.08 -11.57
N ASN A 213 -11.40 14.91 -11.67
CA ASN A 213 -12.34 14.96 -12.81
C ASN A 213 -11.65 15.33 -14.14
N LYS A 214 -10.32 15.53 -14.17
CA LYS A 214 -9.58 15.90 -15.38
C LYS A 214 -9.34 14.73 -16.34
N SER A 215 -9.63 13.49 -15.94
CA SER A 215 -9.67 12.37 -16.88
C SER A 215 -10.84 11.43 -16.56
N PRO A 216 -12.02 11.64 -17.18
CA PRO A 216 -13.23 10.85 -16.90
C PRO A 216 -13.10 9.35 -17.24
N SER A 217 -12.02 8.95 -17.92
CA SER A 217 -11.83 7.56 -18.33
C SER A 217 -11.13 6.68 -17.30
N MET A 218 -10.43 7.22 -16.29
CA MET A 218 -9.50 6.40 -15.49
C MET A 218 -9.40 6.74 -13.98
N GLY A 219 -10.27 7.64 -13.47
CA GLY A 219 -10.70 7.73 -12.07
C GLY A 219 -9.61 7.59 -11.00
N ASN A 220 -8.84 8.66 -10.76
CA ASN A 220 -8.10 8.79 -9.52
C ASN A 220 -8.94 9.58 -8.52
N TRP A 221 -9.00 9.11 -7.28
CA TRP A 221 -9.72 9.79 -6.20
C TRP A 221 -8.86 9.86 -4.95
N MET A 222 -8.98 10.94 -4.20
CA MET A 222 -8.24 11.10 -2.96
C MET A 222 -9.11 11.76 -1.90
N SER A 223 -9.11 11.21 -0.69
CA SER A 223 -9.57 11.91 0.50
C SER A 223 -8.37 12.43 1.27
N VAL A 224 -8.43 13.70 1.68
CA VAL A 224 -7.41 14.34 2.51
C VAL A 224 -8.08 14.88 3.75
N ALA A 225 -7.51 14.61 4.91
CA ALA A 225 -7.92 15.24 6.16
C ALA A 225 -6.73 15.92 6.82
N MET A 226 -6.96 17.07 7.44
CA MET A 226 -5.92 17.89 8.06
C MET A 226 -6.40 18.48 9.38
N GLY A 227 -5.53 18.52 10.38
CA GLY A 227 -5.81 19.13 11.69
C GLY A 227 -4.64 18.98 12.65
N GLY A 228 -4.45 19.95 13.55
CA GLY A 228 -3.40 19.87 14.58
C GLY A 228 -1.97 19.66 14.05
N GLY A 229 -1.65 20.21 12.87
CA GLY A 229 -0.34 20.03 12.21
C GLY A 229 -0.12 18.65 11.58
N LYS A 230 -1.17 17.83 11.49
CA LYS A 230 -1.14 16.48 10.91
C LYS A 230 -1.99 16.38 9.66
N VAL A 231 -1.65 15.41 8.82
CA VAL A 231 -2.39 15.06 7.59
C VAL A 231 -2.62 13.58 7.48
N TRP A 232 -3.79 13.23 6.97
CA TRP A 232 -4.16 11.91 6.53
C TRP A 232 -4.55 11.96 5.07
N GLU A 233 -4.14 10.96 4.30
CA GLU A 233 -4.53 10.79 2.90
C GLU A 233 -5.01 9.36 2.67
N VAL A 234 -6.06 9.21 1.89
CA VAL A 234 -6.45 7.93 1.32
C VAL A 234 -6.62 8.11 -0.18
N LYS A 235 -5.97 7.26 -0.97
CA LYS A 235 -5.92 7.35 -2.43
C LYS A 235 -6.54 6.12 -3.06
N VAL A 236 -7.28 6.34 -4.14
CA VAL A 236 -7.74 5.32 -5.09
C VAL A 236 -6.96 5.55 -6.37
N THR A 237 -6.19 4.56 -6.80
CA THR A 237 -5.35 4.63 -8.00
C THR A 237 -5.64 3.46 -8.92
N VAL A 238 -5.81 3.71 -10.22
CA VAL A 238 -5.96 2.65 -11.22
C VAL A 238 -4.61 1.99 -11.54
N VAL A 239 -4.57 0.67 -11.51
CA VAL A 239 -3.43 -0.16 -11.91
C VAL A 239 -3.76 -0.84 -13.23
N LYS A 240 -3.12 -0.42 -14.33
CA LYS A 240 -3.49 -0.82 -15.70
C LYS A 240 -2.72 -2.02 -16.25
N GLU A 241 -1.51 -2.28 -15.76
CA GLU A 241 -0.63 -3.31 -16.30
C GLU A 241 -0.09 -4.19 -15.17
N VAL A 242 -0.64 -5.39 -15.03
CA VAL A 242 -0.19 -6.39 -14.07
C VAL A 242 0.81 -7.38 -14.68
N ASN A 243 0.93 -7.46 -16.01
CA ASN A 243 1.55 -8.61 -16.69
C ASN A 243 2.38 -8.34 -17.97
N LYS A 244 2.85 -7.12 -18.24
CA LYS A 244 3.83 -6.94 -19.32
C LYS A 244 5.21 -6.71 -18.72
N GLY A 245 6.01 -7.77 -18.72
CA GLY A 245 7.47 -7.67 -18.68
C GLY A 245 7.94 -6.79 -19.83
N LYS A 246 7.96 -5.49 -19.61
CA LYS A 246 8.65 -4.52 -20.44
C LYS A 246 9.68 -3.85 -19.56
N THR A 247 10.91 -4.30 -19.74
CA THR A 247 12.14 -3.51 -19.60
C THR A 247 11.84 -2.03 -19.78
N ASN A 248 12.02 -1.25 -18.72
CA ASN A 248 12.13 0.20 -18.84
C ASN A 248 13.38 0.48 -19.68
N THR A 249 13.22 0.67 -20.98
CA THR A 249 14.11 1.53 -21.75
C THR A 249 13.97 2.91 -21.14
N PHE A 250 14.98 3.30 -20.36
CA PHE A 250 15.22 4.71 -20.08
C PHE A 250 15.35 5.43 -21.43
N ASN A 251 14.47 6.40 -21.65
CA ASN A 251 14.72 7.48 -22.60
C ASN A 251 16.02 8.17 -22.18
N THR A 252 17.13 7.77 -22.80
CA THR A 252 18.20 8.72 -23.10
C THR A 252 17.76 9.49 -24.32
N ASP A 253 17.30 10.72 -24.12
CA ASP A 253 17.35 11.73 -25.16
C ASP A 253 17.58 13.11 -24.54
N ILE A 254 18.75 13.65 -24.92
CA ILE A 254 19.28 15.03 -24.87
C ILE A 254 19.89 15.49 -23.54
#